data_AF-A0A9N8V9D8-F1
#
_entry.id   AF-A0A9N8V9D8-F1
#
_cell.length_a   1.000
_cell.length_b   1.000
_cell.length_c   1.000
_cell.angle_alpha   90.00
_cell.angle_beta   90.00
_cell.angle_gamma   90.00
#
_symmetry.space_group_name_H-M   'P 1'
#
loop_
_entity.id
_entity.type
_entity.pdbx_description
1 polymer ?
#
loop_
_entity_poly.entity_id
_entity_poly.type
_entity_poly.pdbx_seq_one_letter_code
_entity_poly.pdbx_strand_id
1 'polypeptide(L)'
;MTDEDSGVVLFDCSVRLYCYADIDSMCAAEILKKLFFQEHVIWTLKPIRTYDDFDRRDFKPSPDTKSLRAIILLNFGSNLELAREFDLTDNPHVNIYVIDSLHPVNLTNLYDRNSNIFIVYDEESSEYPEYITKALKKESEEEFQYNSVFTDDFGRPITLDEADNIEKEPKRRYGTSIALMTYMLASKLLLKDNNMLW
;
A
#
# COMPACT_ATOMS: atom_id res chain seq x y z
N MET A 1 -0.35 -11.64 27.44
CA MET A 1 -0.63 -12.99 27.97
C MET A 1 -1.12 -13.79 26.78
N THR A 2 -0.20 -14.43 26.09
CA THR A 2 -0.43 -15.23 24.89
C THR A 2 -0.90 -16.61 25.34
N ASP A 3 -2.02 -17.07 24.80
CA ASP A 3 -2.49 -18.45 24.93
C ASP A 3 -1.50 -19.36 24.17
N GLU A 4 -0.43 -19.78 24.84
CA GLU A 4 0.53 -20.77 24.31
C GLU A 4 0.08 -22.22 24.53
N ASP A 5 -1.07 -22.47 25.18
CA ASP A 5 -1.48 -23.80 25.64
C ASP A 5 -2.66 -24.43 24.87
N SER A 6 -3.21 -23.75 23.86
CA SER A 6 -4.09 -24.40 22.89
C SER A 6 -3.21 -24.92 21.75
N GLY A 7 -3.05 -26.23 21.60
CA GLY A 7 -2.33 -26.90 20.49
C GLY A 7 -2.94 -26.68 19.10
N VAL A 8 -3.52 -25.51 18.86
CA VAL A 8 -4.05 -25.01 17.60
C VAL A 8 -2.91 -24.26 16.91
N VAL A 9 -2.30 -24.91 15.93
CA VAL A 9 -1.43 -24.19 14.98
C VAL A 9 -2.33 -23.28 14.16
N LEU A 10 -2.37 -22.00 14.50
CA LEU A 10 -3.06 -21.01 13.68
C LEU A 10 -2.22 -20.82 12.40
N PHE A 11 -2.71 -21.33 11.28
CA PHE A 11 -2.08 -21.03 10.00
C PHE A 11 -2.29 -19.56 9.69
N ASP A 12 -1.20 -18.80 9.66
CA ASP A 12 -1.22 -17.43 9.19
C ASP A 12 -1.67 -17.38 7.72
N CYS A 13 -2.55 -16.45 7.38
CA CYS A 13 -3.02 -16.26 6.02
C CYS A 13 -1.90 -15.78 5.09
N SER A 14 -1.94 -16.21 3.83
CA SER A 14 -0.97 -15.73 2.83
C SER A 14 -1.31 -14.33 2.32
N VAL A 15 -2.60 -13.97 2.35
CA VAL A 15 -3.09 -12.65 1.93
C VAL A 15 -3.93 -12.01 3.03
N ARG A 16 -3.69 -10.73 3.31
CA ARG A 16 -4.51 -9.94 4.23
C ARG A 16 -5.15 -8.76 3.52
N LEU A 17 -6.46 -8.71 3.52
CA LEU A 17 -7.27 -7.62 3.00
C LEU A 17 -7.59 -6.65 4.13
N TYR A 18 -7.32 -5.38 3.88
CA TYR A 18 -7.86 -4.29 4.67
C TYR A 18 -8.87 -3.55 3.80
N CYS A 19 -10.07 -3.38 4.32
CA CYS A 19 -11.20 -2.87 3.56
C CYS A 19 -11.74 -1.61 4.24
N TYR A 20 -11.63 -0.44 3.59
CA TYR A 20 -12.24 0.76 4.14
C TYR A 20 -13.77 0.59 4.23
N ALA A 21 -14.39 1.19 5.23
CA ALA A 21 -15.81 0.99 5.53
C ALA A 21 -16.73 1.81 4.60
N ASP A 22 -16.58 1.62 3.29
CA ASP A 22 -17.42 2.20 2.25
C ASP A 22 -17.90 1.14 1.24
N ILE A 23 -18.80 1.55 0.36
CA ILE A 23 -19.45 0.65 -0.60
C ILE A 23 -18.45 0.17 -1.66
N ASP A 24 -17.56 1.05 -2.13
CA ASP A 24 -16.61 0.74 -3.21
C ASP A 24 -15.61 -0.35 -2.76
N SER A 25 -15.08 -0.25 -1.54
CA SER A 25 -14.19 -1.26 -0.95
C SER A 25 -14.88 -2.57 -0.68
N MET A 26 -16.13 -2.54 -0.23
CA MET A 26 -16.90 -3.77 -0.01
C MET A 26 -17.17 -4.51 -1.32
N CYS A 27 -17.51 -3.80 -2.39
CA CYS A 27 -17.67 -4.38 -3.72
C CYS A 27 -16.35 -4.98 -4.23
N ALA A 28 -15.23 -4.25 -4.14
CA ALA A 28 -13.91 -4.76 -4.51
C ALA A 28 -13.51 -6.00 -3.68
N ALA A 29 -13.76 -5.98 -2.37
CA ALA A 29 -13.47 -7.08 -1.47
C ALA A 29 -14.25 -8.35 -1.82
N GLU A 30 -15.53 -8.23 -2.20
CA GLU A 30 -16.33 -9.39 -2.59
C GLU A 30 -15.84 -10.01 -3.90
N ILE A 31 -15.36 -9.20 -4.85
CA ILE A 31 -14.72 -9.70 -6.08
C ILE A 31 -13.43 -10.47 -5.74
N LEU A 32 -12.55 -9.90 -4.91
CA LEU A 32 -11.31 -10.55 -4.49
C LEU A 32 -11.55 -11.83 -3.68
N LYS A 33 -12.56 -11.85 -2.82
CA LYS A 33 -12.97 -13.05 -2.08
C LYS A 33 -13.38 -14.18 -3.01
N LYS A 34 -14.14 -13.90 -4.06
CA LYS A 34 -14.50 -14.90 -5.08
C LYS A 34 -13.26 -15.44 -5.80
N LEU A 35 -12.36 -14.55 -6.24
CA LEU A 35 -11.07 -14.92 -6.85
C LEU A 35 -10.25 -15.83 -5.93
N PHE A 36 -10.06 -15.44 -4.67
CA PHE A 36 -9.29 -16.21 -3.72
C PHE A 36 -9.91 -17.56 -3.38
N PHE A 37 -11.24 -17.62 -3.32
CA PHE A 37 -11.94 -18.90 -3.12
C PHE A 37 -11.70 -19.87 -4.29
N GLN A 38 -11.73 -19.37 -5.54
CA GLN A 38 -11.49 -20.18 -6.73
C GLN A 38 -10.03 -20.69 -6.81
N GLU A 39 -9.07 -19.86 -6.40
CA GLU A 39 -7.64 -20.19 -6.43
C GLU A 39 -7.14 -20.85 -5.12
N HIS A 40 -8.05 -21.22 -4.20
CA HIS A 40 -7.71 -21.81 -2.90
C HIS A 40 -6.68 -21.00 -2.08
N VAL A 41 -6.71 -19.67 -2.21
CA VAL A 41 -5.84 -18.76 -1.46
C VAL A 41 -6.38 -18.62 -0.03
N ILE A 42 -5.50 -18.73 0.96
CA ILE A 42 -5.84 -18.50 2.37
C ILE A 42 -5.75 -17.01 2.65
N TRP A 43 -6.89 -16.37 2.88
CA TRP A 43 -6.97 -14.92 3.10
C TRP A 43 -7.71 -14.56 4.39
N THR A 44 -7.46 -13.36 4.89
CA THR A 44 -8.26 -12.71 5.95
C THR A 44 -8.72 -11.33 5.49
N LEU A 45 -9.85 -10.84 6.01
CA LEU A 45 -10.35 -9.50 5.74
C LEU A 45 -10.63 -8.78 7.05
N LYS A 46 -10.07 -7.57 7.18
CA LYS A 46 -10.32 -6.65 8.29
C LYS A 46 -10.97 -5.36 7.78
N PRO A 47 -12.17 -5.01 8.25
CA PRO A 47 -12.74 -3.70 7.96
C PRO A 47 -12.01 -2.60 8.72
N ILE A 48 -11.86 -1.43 8.10
CA ILE A 48 -11.16 -0.25 8.61
C ILE A 48 -12.09 0.97 8.49
N ARG A 49 -12.25 1.73 9.56
CA ARG A 49 -12.97 3.01 9.57
C ARG A 49 -12.05 4.20 9.74
N THR A 50 -10.97 4.00 10.50
CA THR A 50 -10.00 5.02 10.87
C THR A 50 -8.59 4.45 10.79
N TYR A 51 -7.59 5.33 10.68
CA TYR A 51 -6.20 4.90 10.70
C TYR A 51 -5.82 4.23 12.03
N ASP A 52 -6.50 4.54 13.13
CA ASP A 52 -6.29 3.91 14.43
C ASP A 52 -6.70 2.42 14.46
N ASP A 53 -7.47 1.97 13.47
CA ASP A 53 -7.79 0.55 13.32
C ASP A 53 -6.58 -0.28 12.83
N PHE A 54 -5.45 0.37 12.47
CA PHE A 54 -4.18 -0.27 12.18
C PHE A 54 -3.47 -0.66 13.49
N ASP A 55 -3.59 -1.94 13.88
CA ASP A 55 -2.72 -2.48 14.93
C ASP A 55 -1.43 -2.97 14.28
N ARG A 56 -0.27 -2.44 14.68
CA ARG A 56 1.04 -2.87 14.16
C ARG A 56 1.30 -4.36 14.33
N ARG A 57 0.64 -5.00 15.30
CA ARG A 57 0.70 -6.45 15.49
C ARG A 57 0.05 -7.22 14.34
N ASP A 58 -0.91 -6.62 13.64
CA ASP A 58 -1.56 -7.23 12.48
C ASP A 58 -0.65 -7.27 11.25
N PHE A 59 0.53 -6.64 11.26
CA PHE A 59 1.48 -6.69 10.15
C PHE A 59 2.64 -7.64 10.40
N LYS A 60 2.80 -8.10 11.64
CA LYS A 60 3.89 -9.01 12.00
C LYS A 60 3.43 -10.44 11.75
N PRO A 61 3.99 -11.16 10.75
CA PRO A 61 3.75 -12.59 10.65
C PRO A 61 4.21 -13.27 11.93
N SER A 62 3.60 -14.40 12.28
CA SER A 62 4.07 -15.18 13.42
C SER A 62 5.56 -15.52 13.23
N PRO A 63 6.37 -15.46 14.30
CA PRO A 63 7.78 -15.80 14.22
C PRO A 63 8.01 -17.24 13.71
N ASP A 64 7.02 -18.11 13.93
CA ASP A 64 7.06 -19.51 13.54
C ASP A 64 6.60 -19.75 12.08
N THR A 65 5.86 -18.81 11.48
CA THR A 65 5.30 -18.96 10.12
C THR A 65 5.39 -17.66 9.31
N LYS A 66 6.35 -17.57 8.38
CA LYS A 66 6.42 -16.50 7.37
C LYS A 66 5.47 -16.75 6.18
N SER A 67 4.21 -17.11 6.43
CA SER A 67 3.26 -17.41 5.35
C SER A 67 2.66 -16.15 4.72
N LEU A 68 2.63 -15.01 5.42
CA LEU A 68 2.12 -13.76 4.87
C LEU A 68 2.98 -13.30 3.69
N ARG A 69 2.37 -13.18 2.50
CA ARG A 69 3.04 -12.76 1.26
C ARG A 69 2.49 -11.45 0.70
N ALA A 70 1.22 -11.17 0.94
CA ALA A 70 0.57 -9.98 0.41
C ALA A 70 -0.35 -9.32 1.43
N ILE A 71 -0.31 -7.99 1.43
CA ILE A 71 -1.28 -7.11 2.08
C ILE A 71 -1.96 -6.32 0.96
N ILE A 72 -3.29 -6.25 0.99
CA ILE A 72 -4.08 -5.51 0.01
C ILE A 72 -4.92 -4.47 0.74
N LEU A 73 -4.71 -3.20 0.41
CA LEU A 73 -5.45 -2.06 0.95
C LEU A 73 -6.51 -1.63 -0.06
N LEU A 74 -7.78 -1.59 0.37
CA LEU A 74 -8.92 -1.22 -0.48
C LEU A 74 -9.50 0.12 -0.03
N ASN A 75 -9.42 1.11 -0.92
CA ASN A 75 -9.85 2.51 -0.77
C ASN A 75 -9.26 3.28 0.40
N PHE A 76 -8.04 2.91 0.79
CA PHE A 76 -7.22 3.72 1.69
C PHE A 76 -5.74 3.37 1.49
N GLY A 77 -4.88 4.25 1.99
CA GLY A 77 -3.44 4.01 2.11
C GLY A 77 -2.60 4.66 1.02
N SER A 78 -3.19 5.17 -0.07
CA SER A 78 -2.43 5.83 -1.14
C SER A 78 -1.64 7.05 -0.64
N ASN A 79 -2.19 7.76 0.34
CA ASN A 79 -1.62 8.98 0.93
C ASN A 79 -0.68 8.71 2.12
N LEU A 80 -0.52 7.46 2.54
CA LEU A 80 0.34 7.08 3.66
C LEU A 80 1.77 6.77 3.20
N GLU A 81 2.73 6.88 4.10
CA GLU A 81 4.10 6.41 3.86
C GLU A 81 4.19 4.91 4.22
N LEU A 82 3.84 4.05 3.26
CA LEU A 82 3.55 2.64 3.51
C LEU A 82 4.78 1.85 3.97
N ALA A 83 5.97 2.18 3.47
CA ALA A 83 7.21 1.55 3.93
C ALA A 83 7.40 1.69 5.46
N ARG A 84 7.00 2.85 6.01
CA ARG A 84 7.07 3.16 7.44
C ARG A 84 5.90 2.55 8.22
N GLU A 85 4.68 2.64 7.70
CA GLU A 85 3.50 2.13 8.42
C GLU A 85 3.50 0.61 8.59
N PHE A 86 4.16 -0.12 7.67
CA PHE A 86 4.19 -1.58 7.66
C PHE A 86 5.55 -2.20 8.04
N ASP A 87 6.51 -1.40 8.51
CA ASP A 87 7.86 -1.84 8.89
C ASP A 87 8.48 -2.79 7.82
N LEU A 88 8.39 -2.40 6.53
CA LEU A 88 8.76 -3.28 5.41
C LEU A 88 10.25 -3.64 5.39
N THR A 89 11.10 -2.83 6.03
CA THR A 89 12.52 -3.12 6.21
C THR A 89 12.75 -4.46 6.91
N ASP A 90 11.90 -4.80 7.89
CA ASP A 90 11.98 -6.06 8.63
C ASP A 90 11.26 -7.22 7.91
N ASN A 91 10.44 -6.91 6.90
CA ASN A 91 9.57 -7.87 6.20
C ASN A 91 9.68 -7.74 4.66
N PRO A 92 10.88 -7.90 4.06
CA PRO A 92 11.11 -7.68 2.63
C PRO A 92 10.43 -8.70 1.71
N HIS A 93 9.74 -9.71 2.25
CA HIS A 93 9.02 -10.73 1.48
C HIS A 93 7.52 -10.45 1.33
N VAL A 94 7.03 -9.41 2.02
CA VAL A 94 5.63 -9.00 2.00
C VAL A 94 5.45 -7.91 0.96
N ASN A 95 4.54 -8.15 0.02
CA ASN A 95 4.11 -7.16 -0.96
C ASN A 95 2.89 -6.40 -0.46
N ILE A 96 2.87 -5.08 -0.65
CA ILE A 96 1.71 -4.23 -0.37
C ILE A 96 1.08 -3.83 -1.70
N TYR A 97 -0.19 -4.13 -1.88
CA TYR A 97 -1.00 -3.68 -3.00
C TYR A 97 -1.99 -2.65 -2.50
N VAL A 98 -2.08 -1.52 -3.19
CA VAL A 98 -3.02 -0.45 -2.86
C VAL A 98 -3.95 -0.23 -4.04
N ILE A 99 -5.24 -0.49 -3.82
CA ILE A 99 -6.30 -0.20 -4.78
C ILE A 99 -7.13 0.91 -4.14
N ASP A 100 -6.79 2.15 -4.47
CA ASP A 100 -7.34 3.32 -3.81
C ASP A 100 -7.68 4.39 -4.85
N SER A 101 -8.85 5.00 -4.70
CA SER A 101 -9.30 6.08 -5.56
C SER A 101 -8.80 7.46 -5.08
N LEU A 102 -8.30 7.58 -3.85
CA LEU A 102 -7.84 8.84 -3.30
C LEU A 102 -6.52 9.31 -3.92
N HIS A 103 -6.50 10.56 -4.38
CA HIS A 103 -5.30 11.27 -4.84
C HIS A 103 -5.13 12.59 -4.07
N PRO A 104 -3.90 13.12 -3.94
CA PRO A 104 -2.63 12.61 -4.47
C PRO A 104 -2.12 11.35 -3.74
N VAL A 105 -1.31 10.56 -4.43
CA VAL A 105 -0.57 9.45 -3.82
C VAL A 105 0.69 9.97 -3.14
N ASN A 106 1.14 9.31 -2.09
CA ASN A 106 2.43 9.59 -1.49
C ASN A 106 3.54 9.09 -2.43
N LEU A 107 4.36 10.03 -2.92
CA LEU A 107 5.43 9.75 -3.88
C LEU A 107 6.49 8.78 -3.33
N THR A 108 6.70 8.73 -2.01
CA THR A 108 7.68 7.82 -1.42
C THR A 108 7.32 6.36 -1.67
N ASN A 109 6.03 6.04 -1.82
CA ASN A 109 5.57 4.69 -2.15
C ASN A 109 5.97 4.26 -3.58
N LEU A 110 6.35 5.21 -4.44
CA LEU A 110 6.75 4.98 -5.84
C LEU A 110 8.26 5.02 -6.04
N TYR A 111 9.02 5.16 -4.95
CA TYR A 111 10.48 5.14 -4.98
C TYR A 111 11.00 3.74 -5.35
N ASP A 112 12.10 3.69 -6.09
CA ASP A 112 12.70 2.44 -6.56
C ASP A 112 13.14 1.57 -5.37
N ARG A 113 13.57 2.20 -4.27
CA ARG A 113 13.92 1.49 -3.01
C ARG A 113 12.73 0.76 -2.37
N ASN A 114 11.50 1.13 -2.72
CA ASN A 114 10.26 0.58 -2.19
C ASN A 114 9.61 -0.43 -3.15
N SER A 115 10.41 -1.35 -3.70
CA SER A 115 10.00 -2.33 -4.73
C SER A 115 8.86 -3.29 -4.35
N ASN A 116 8.52 -3.36 -3.06
CA ASN A 116 7.47 -4.23 -2.54
C ASN A 116 6.10 -3.53 -2.46
N ILE A 117 6.02 -2.27 -2.88
CA ILE A 117 4.81 -1.46 -2.82
C ILE A 117 4.28 -1.27 -4.23
N PHE A 118 3.03 -1.66 -4.43
CA PHE A 118 2.35 -1.64 -5.71
C PHE A 118 1.09 -0.81 -5.58
N ILE A 119 1.10 0.39 -6.15
CA ILE A 119 -0.10 1.19 -6.26
C ILE A 119 -0.78 0.85 -7.59
N VAL A 120 -2.04 0.42 -7.53
CA VAL A 120 -2.83 0.02 -8.69
C VAL A 120 -3.51 1.26 -9.27
N TYR A 121 -3.37 1.44 -10.58
CA TYR A 121 -3.94 2.57 -11.30
C TYR A 121 -4.74 2.10 -12.50
N ASP A 122 -5.62 2.99 -12.94
CA ASP A 122 -6.26 2.91 -14.24
C ASP A 122 -5.22 3.15 -15.35
N GLU A 123 -5.07 2.20 -16.26
CA GLU A 123 -4.13 2.28 -17.40
C GLU A 123 -4.43 3.49 -18.30
N GLU A 124 -5.67 3.98 -18.32
CA GLU A 124 -6.08 5.14 -19.12
C GLU A 124 -5.77 6.49 -18.41
N SER A 125 -5.31 6.45 -17.15
CA SER A 125 -4.98 7.65 -16.39
C SER A 125 -3.66 8.29 -16.84
N SER A 126 -3.75 9.51 -17.36
CA SER A 126 -2.57 10.33 -17.69
C SER A 126 -1.76 10.80 -16.47
N GLU A 127 -2.28 10.63 -15.25
CA GLU A 127 -1.64 11.10 -14.02
C GLU A 127 -0.49 10.19 -13.56
N TYR A 128 -0.57 8.91 -13.86
CA TYR A 128 0.38 7.92 -13.37
C TYR A 128 1.84 8.16 -13.84
N PRO A 129 2.10 8.41 -15.14
CA PRO A 129 3.45 8.77 -15.60
C PRO A 129 4.00 10.03 -14.93
N GLU A 130 3.13 11.00 -14.59
CA GLU A 130 3.51 12.21 -13.89
C GLU A 130 3.96 11.92 -12.45
N TYR A 131 3.22 11.07 -11.72
CA TYR A 131 3.61 10.66 -10.37
C TYR A 131 4.95 9.92 -10.35
N ILE A 132 5.18 8.98 -11.28
CA ILE A 132 6.48 8.29 -11.38
C ILE A 132 7.61 9.28 -11.63
N THR A 133 7.43 10.18 -12.60
CA THR A 133 8.46 11.17 -12.93
C THR A 133 8.78 12.07 -11.74
N LYS A 134 7.75 12.48 -10.98
CA LYS A 134 7.91 13.28 -9.76
C LYS A 134 8.61 12.49 -8.65
N ALA A 135 8.24 11.22 -8.45
CA ALA A 135 8.84 10.35 -7.46
C ALA A 135 10.33 10.12 -7.71
N LEU A 136 10.71 9.76 -8.95
CA LEU A 136 12.12 9.53 -9.32
C LEU A 136 12.99 10.78 -9.12
N LYS A 137 12.48 11.97 -9.47
CA LYS A 137 13.19 13.23 -9.22
C LYS A 137 13.41 13.45 -7.73
N LYS A 138 12.34 13.34 -6.95
CA LYS A 138 12.40 13.56 -5.50
C LYS A 138 13.31 12.55 -4.81
N GLU A 139 13.28 11.28 -5.20
CA GLU A 139 14.19 10.26 -4.68
C GLU A 139 15.65 10.61 -4.98
N SER A 140 15.95 11.03 -6.21
CA SER A 140 17.31 11.43 -6.56
C SER A 140 17.80 12.64 -5.75
N GLU A 141 16.94 13.65 -5.55
CA GLU A 141 17.26 14.85 -4.77
C GLU A 141 17.55 14.50 -3.29
N GLU A 142 16.77 13.60 -2.69
CA GLU A 142 17.00 13.08 -1.34
C GLU A 142 18.36 12.38 -1.22
N GLU A 143 18.73 11.56 -2.22
CA GLU A 143 20.04 10.87 -2.26
C GLU A 143 21.21 11.86 -2.41
N PHE A 144 21.06 12.92 -3.21
CA PHE A 144 22.07 13.97 -3.36
C PHE A 144 22.25 14.76 -2.05
N GLN A 145 21.17 15.07 -1.33
CA GLN A 145 21.25 15.80 -0.06
C GLN A 145 21.99 14.98 1.02
N TYR A 146 21.74 13.67 1.09
CA TYR A 146 22.46 12.79 2.00
C TYR A 146 23.97 12.71 1.70
N ASN A 147 24.35 12.72 0.42
CA ASN A 147 25.75 12.67 -0.01
C ASN A 147 26.48 14.02 0.08
N SER A 148 25.75 15.13 0.20
CA SER A 148 26.30 16.50 0.18
C SER A 148 26.19 17.21 1.53
N VAL A 149 26.20 16.47 2.66
CA VAL A 149 26.32 17.07 4.00
C VAL A 149 27.64 17.85 4.07
N PHE A 150 27.58 19.13 3.73
CA PHE A 150 28.70 20.04 3.79
C PHE A 150 29.02 20.25 5.27
N THR A 151 30.20 19.81 5.69
CA THR A 151 30.71 20.10 7.03
C THR A 151 31.57 21.35 6.98
N ASP A 152 31.51 22.17 8.02
CA ASP A 152 32.52 23.21 8.23
C ASP A 152 33.91 22.59 8.52
N ASP A 153 34.95 23.41 8.60
CA ASP A 153 36.32 22.97 8.95
C ASP A 153 36.40 22.28 10.33
N PHE A 154 35.34 22.33 11.13
CA PHE A 154 35.22 21.69 12.45
C PHE A 154 34.35 20.42 12.42
N GLY A 155 33.90 19.97 11.24
CA GLY A 155 33.08 18.77 11.08
C GLY A 155 31.61 18.97 11.45
N ARG A 156 31.13 20.21 11.61
CA ARG A 156 29.72 20.50 11.94
C ARG A 156 28.90 20.61 10.65
N PRO A 157 27.69 20.04 10.60
CA PRO A 157 26.81 20.18 9.43
C PRO A 157 26.47 21.65 9.17
N ILE A 158 26.66 22.10 7.94
CA ILE A 158 26.19 23.41 7.46
C ILE A 158 24.75 23.21 6.95
N THR A 159 23.77 23.69 7.70
CA THR A 159 22.38 23.79 7.22
C THR A 159 22.27 25.02 6.31
N LEU A 160 21.99 24.80 5.03
CA LEU A 160 21.51 25.87 4.15
C LEU A 160 20.06 26.14 4.56
N ASP A 161 19.74 27.39 4.90
CA ASP A 161 18.38 27.80 5.17
C ASP A 161 17.53 27.56 3.91
N GLU A 162 16.74 26.49 3.91
CA GLU A 162 15.75 26.21 2.86
C GLU A 162 14.74 27.35 2.88
N ALA A 163 14.80 28.22 1.87
CA ALA A 163 13.75 29.21 1.67
C ALA A 163 12.42 28.47 1.57
N ASP A 164 11.45 28.83 2.42
CA ASP A 164 10.10 28.25 2.50
C ASP A 164 9.35 28.40 1.17
N ASN A 165 9.68 27.57 0.19
CA ASN A 165 8.84 27.28 -0.96
C ASN A 165 7.70 26.41 -0.44
N ILE A 166 6.68 27.06 0.10
CA ILE A 166 5.43 26.38 0.46
C ILE A 166 4.75 25.96 -0.84
N GLU A 167 5.17 24.80 -1.38
CA GLU A 167 4.39 24.12 -2.42
C GLU A 167 2.99 23.89 -1.85
N LYS A 168 1.98 24.46 -2.51
CA LYS A 168 0.60 24.23 -2.12
C LYS A 168 0.30 22.75 -2.31
N GLU A 169 -0.02 22.06 -1.22
CA GLU A 169 -0.43 20.67 -1.31
C GLU A 169 -1.59 20.50 -2.32
N PRO A 170 -1.49 19.51 -3.21
CA PRO A 170 -2.53 19.30 -4.20
C PRO A 170 -3.85 18.93 -3.52
N LYS A 171 -4.95 19.47 -4.06
CA LYS A 171 -6.29 19.20 -3.51
C LYS A 171 -6.62 17.72 -3.61
N ARG A 172 -7.18 17.18 -2.53
CA ARG A 172 -7.69 15.80 -2.50
C ARG A 172 -8.81 15.63 -3.53
N ARG A 173 -8.75 14.53 -4.27
CA ARG A 173 -9.76 14.12 -5.26
C ARG A 173 -9.88 12.60 -5.28
N TYR A 174 -10.97 12.11 -5.86
CA TYR A 174 -11.18 10.68 -6.09
C TYR A 174 -11.12 10.39 -7.59
N GLY A 175 -10.40 9.33 -7.94
CA GLY A 175 -10.24 8.81 -9.31
C GLY A 175 -11.27 7.73 -9.64
N THR A 176 -10.86 6.76 -10.46
CA THR A 176 -11.68 5.61 -10.87
C THR A 176 -12.12 4.79 -9.66
N SER A 177 -13.37 4.31 -9.68
CA SER A 177 -13.90 3.40 -8.66
C SER A 177 -13.01 2.16 -8.52
N ILE A 178 -12.70 1.80 -7.28
CA ILE A 178 -11.83 0.66 -6.99
C ILE A 178 -12.53 -0.66 -7.27
N ALA A 179 -13.86 -0.73 -7.12
CA ALA A 179 -14.65 -1.88 -7.52
C ALA A 179 -14.58 -2.11 -9.03
N LEU A 180 -14.64 -1.03 -9.83
CA LEU A 180 -14.48 -1.12 -11.28
C LEU A 180 -13.08 -1.60 -11.67
N MET A 181 -12.02 -1.03 -11.07
CA MET A 181 -10.64 -1.48 -11.33
C MET A 181 -10.45 -2.95 -10.94
N THR A 182 -10.98 -3.35 -9.79
CA THR A 182 -10.92 -4.75 -9.32
C THR A 182 -11.71 -5.69 -10.23
N TYR A 183 -12.88 -5.26 -10.73
CA TYR A 183 -13.65 -6.01 -11.71
C TYR A 183 -12.90 -6.14 -13.04
N MET A 184 -12.28 -5.07 -13.54
CA MET A 184 -11.48 -5.14 -14.77
C MET A 184 -10.32 -6.12 -14.61
N LEU A 185 -9.62 -6.10 -13.47
CA LEU A 185 -8.60 -7.09 -13.13
C LEU A 185 -9.17 -8.51 -13.11
N ALA A 186 -10.27 -8.72 -12.37
CA ALA A 186 -10.90 -10.02 -12.24
C ALA A 186 -11.39 -10.55 -13.59
N SER A 187 -11.93 -9.69 -14.46
CA SER A 187 -12.42 -10.07 -15.79
C SER A 187 -11.33 -10.49 -16.77
N LYS A 188 -10.08 -10.03 -16.54
CA LYS A 188 -8.91 -10.51 -17.29
C LYS A 188 -8.50 -11.92 -16.83
N LEU A 189 -8.74 -12.28 -15.57
CA LEU A 189 -8.32 -13.56 -14.95
C LEU A 189 -9.41 -14.64 -14.95
N LEU A 190 -10.67 -14.23 -14.78
CA LEU A 190 -11.84 -15.09 -14.67
C LEU A 190 -12.75 -14.89 -15.88
N LEU A 191 -13.15 -16.00 -16.50
CA LEU A 191 -14.16 -16.01 -17.55
C LEU A 191 -15.44 -15.33 -17.04
N LYS A 192 -15.91 -14.31 -17.78
CA LYS A 192 -17.08 -13.43 -17.52
C LYS A 192 -18.14 -14.01 -16.56
N ASP A 193 -17.95 -13.85 -15.25
CA ASP A 193 -19.01 -14.09 -14.25
C ASP A 193 -19.86 -12.82 -14.14
N ASN A 194 -21.11 -12.92 -14.62
CA ASN A 194 -22.04 -11.80 -14.63
C ASN A 194 -22.46 -11.35 -13.22
N ASN A 195 -22.23 -12.17 -12.18
CA ASN A 195 -22.52 -11.80 -10.79
C ASN A 195 -21.54 -10.77 -10.21
N MET A 196 -20.53 -10.35 -10.96
CA MET A 196 -19.61 -9.28 -10.55
C MET A 196 -19.98 -7.91 -11.13
N LEU A 197 -21.00 -7.84 -12.00
CA LEU A 197 -21.51 -6.59 -12.61
C LEU A 197 -22.66 -5.96 -11.81
N TRP A 198 -23.24 -6.70 -10.86
CA TRP A 198 -24.36 -6.31 -10.01
C TRP A 198 -23.90 -6.03 -8.59
#